data_AF-A0A2D4H759-F1
#
_entry.id   AF-A0A2D4H759-F1
#
_cell.length_a   1.000
_cell.length_b   1.000
_cell.length_c   1.000
_cell.angle_alpha   90.00
_cell.angle_beta   90.00
_cell.angle_gamma   90.00
#
_symmetry.space_group_name_H-M   'P 1'
#
loop_
_entity.id
_entity.type
_entity.pdbx_description
1 polymer ?
#
loop_
_entity_poly.entity_id
_entity_poly.type
_entity_poly.pdbx_seq_one_letter_code
_entity_poly.pdbx_strand_id
1 'polypeptide(L)'
;IYKDENVEKEDETLKICGVTQTTWESDESIKKVSQLTNTPEQDRYLQIKKYMEFFVVVDNRMYKHYKRNKPAIKRRVYEMVNLLNTMYRRLNFHIALTGVEIWTKRDEIKVRSDVKVTLDLFGKWREKKLLPRKKNDNAQLL
;
A
#
# COMPACT_ATOMS: atom_id res chain seq x y z
N ILE A 1 -34.77 7.93 53.58
CA ILE A 1 -34.37 6.53 53.36
C ILE A 1 -35.16 6.06 52.15
N TYR A 2 -34.54 6.10 50.97
CA TYR A 2 -35.08 5.45 49.78
C TYR A 2 -34.10 4.32 49.46
N LYS A 3 -34.61 3.09 49.40
CA LYS A 3 -33.88 1.88 49.05
C LYS A 3 -33.93 1.76 47.53
N ASP A 4 -32.79 1.89 46.87
CA ASP A 4 -32.64 1.46 45.48
C ASP A 4 -32.49 -0.05 45.44
N GLU A 5 -33.30 -0.67 44.58
CA GLU A 5 -33.33 -2.11 44.34
C GLU A 5 -32.03 -2.58 43.68
N ASN A 6 -31.56 -3.75 44.11
CA ASN A 6 -30.39 -4.41 43.54
C ASN A 6 -30.63 -4.73 42.06
N VAL A 7 -29.95 -4.01 41.16
CA VAL A 7 -29.79 -4.43 39.78
C VAL A 7 -28.75 -5.54 39.77
N GLU A 8 -29.21 -6.78 39.61
CA GLU A 8 -28.34 -7.93 39.37
C GLU A 8 -27.49 -7.66 38.12
N LYS A 9 -26.17 -7.68 38.30
CA LYS A 9 -25.22 -7.65 37.18
C LYS A 9 -25.25 -9.04 36.55
N GLU A 10 -26.00 -9.20 35.47
CA GLU A 10 -25.74 -10.31 34.56
C GLU A 10 -24.38 -10.08 33.90
N ASP A 11 -23.37 -10.81 34.38
CA ASP A 11 -22.11 -11.00 33.67
C ASP A 11 -22.45 -11.66 32.32
N GLU A 12 -22.46 -10.86 31.24
CA GLU A 12 -22.56 -11.36 29.87
C GLU A 12 -21.27 -12.13 29.51
N THR A 13 -21.16 -13.35 30.03
CA THR A 13 -20.20 -14.33 29.53
C THR A 13 -20.55 -14.62 28.08
N LEU A 14 -19.66 -14.26 27.15
CA LEU A 14 -19.74 -14.60 25.73
C LEU A 14 -19.88 -16.13 25.57
N LYS A 15 -21.10 -16.59 25.27
CA LYS A 15 -21.38 -18.00 24.98
C LYS A 15 -20.88 -18.33 23.58
N ILE A 16 -19.75 -19.02 23.49
CA ILE A 16 -19.28 -19.66 22.25
C ILE A 16 -19.96 -21.03 22.15
N CYS A 17 -20.69 -21.31 21.07
CA CYS A 17 -21.30 -22.62 20.86
C CYS A 17 -20.29 -23.58 20.21
N GLY A 18 -20.29 -24.85 20.65
CA GLY A 18 -19.56 -25.91 19.96
C GLY A 18 -18.77 -26.90 20.82
N VAL A 19 -18.81 -26.83 22.16
CA VAL A 19 -18.13 -27.84 23.00
C VAL A 19 -19.03 -28.26 24.16
N THR A 20 -19.18 -29.57 24.34
CA THR A 20 -19.91 -30.23 25.43
C THR A 20 -18.92 -31.02 26.29
N GLN A 21 -18.92 -30.79 27.62
CA GLN A 21 -18.09 -31.35 28.70
C GLN A 21 -16.70 -30.69 28.90
N THR A 22 -16.50 -29.81 29.90
CA THR A 22 -16.40 -29.93 31.39
C THR A 22 -15.12 -30.59 31.89
N THR A 23 -14.11 -29.77 32.26
CA THR A 23 -13.34 -29.87 33.51
C THR A 23 -12.68 -28.49 33.70
N TRP A 24 -13.23 -27.64 34.56
CA TRP A 24 -12.62 -26.36 34.90
C TRP A 24 -11.55 -26.62 35.97
N GLU A 25 -10.38 -27.09 35.54
CA GLU A 25 -9.16 -26.73 36.26
C GLU A 25 -8.87 -25.27 35.89
N SER A 26 -8.66 -24.45 36.91
CA SER A 26 -8.41 -23.02 36.78
C SER A 26 -7.04 -22.79 36.13
N ASP A 27 -6.94 -23.00 34.83
CA ASP A 27 -5.78 -22.56 34.08
C ASP A 27 -5.88 -21.05 33.90
N GLU A 28 -4.85 -20.40 34.43
CA GLU A 28 -4.51 -18.98 34.39
C GLU A 28 -5.46 -18.11 33.57
N SER A 29 -5.96 -17.05 34.21
CA SER A 29 -6.66 -15.93 33.57
C SER A 29 -6.19 -15.81 32.13
N ILE A 30 -7.05 -16.19 31.16
CA ILE A 30 -6.75 -16.10 29.74
C ILE A 30 -6.09 -14.74 29.58
N LYS A 31 -4.75 -14.73 29.38
CA LYS A 31 -3.99 -13.49 29.31
C LYS A 31 -4.65 -12.75 28.19
N LYS A 32 -5.46 -11.75 28.56
CA LYS A 32 -6.32 -10.96 27.70
C LYS A 32 -5.45 -10.66 26.50
N VAL A 33 -5.67 -11.40 25.39
CA VAL A 33 -4.84 -11.29 24.19
C VAL A 33 -4.81 -9.82 23.95
N SER A 34 -3.64 -9.21 24.18
CA SER A 34 -3.52 -7.77 24.38
C SER A 34 -4.28 -7.15 23.23
N GLN A 35 -5.45 -6.58 23.52
CA GLN A 35 -6.21 -5.87 22.51
C GLN A 35 -5.21 -4.81 22.07
N LEU A 36 -4.61 -4.99 20.90
CA LEU A 36 -3.74 -4.03 20.26
C LEU A 36 -4.68 -2.90 19.86
N THR A 37 -5.08 -2.12 20.86
CA THR A 37 -5.76 -0.86 20.66
C THR A 37 -4.70 0.06 20.11
N ASN A 38 -4.87 0.41 18.83
CA ASN A 38 -4.11 1.47 18.21
C ASN A 38 -4.12 2.71 19.11
N THR A 39 -3.02 3.45 19.11
CA THR A 39 -3.04 4.77 19.73
C THR A 39 -4.01 5.67 18.94
N PRO A 40 -4.59 6.72 19.55
CA PRO A 40 -5.41 7.69 18.84
C PRO A 40 -4.71 8.30 17.62
N GLU A 41 -3.38 8.40 17.64
CA GLU A 41 -2.56 8.86 16.52
C GLU A 41 -2.53 7.83 15.37
N GLN A 42 -2.36 6.55 15.69
CA GLN A 42 -2.38 5.47 14.70
C GLN A 42 -3.75 5.35 14.03
N ASP A 43 -4.84 5.43 14.80
CA ASP A 43 -6.19 5.40 14.24
C ASP A 43 -6.45 6.57 13.31
N ARG A 44 -6.06 7.79 13.71
CA ARG A 44 -6.13 8.97 12.84
C ARG A 44 -5.31 8.77 11.57
N TYR A 45 -4.10 8.23 11.68
CA TYR A 45 -3.25 7.97 10.53
C TYR A 45 -3.91 6.99 9.56
N LEU A 46 -4.53 5.90 10.03
CA LEU A 46 -5.16 4.89 9.18
C LEU A 46 -6.44 5.38 8.50
N GLN A 47 -7.20 6.27 9.15
CA GLN A 47 -8.45 6.81 8.60
C GLN A 47 -8.23 7.87 7.51
N ILE A 48 -7.10 8.57 7.54
CA ILE A 48 -6.79 9.62 6.55
C ILE A 48 -6.52 9.00 5.18
N LYS A 49 -7.17 9.57 4.15
CA LYS A 49 -6.94 9.21 2.76
C LYS A 49 -5.46 9.40 2.38
N LYS A 50 -4.87 8.35 1.83
CA LYS A 50 -3.46 8.34 1.44
C LYS A 50 -3.29 8.62 -0.04
N TYR A 51 -2.18 9.24 -0.36
CA TYR A 51 -1.80 9.59 -1.73
C TYR A 51 -0.39 9.08 -2.00
N MET A 52 -0.15 8.63 -3.22
CA MET A 52 1.19 8.31 -3.70
C MET A 52 1.46 9.07 -4.99
N GLU A 53 2.43 9.98 -4.92
CA GLU A 53 3.02 10.65 -6.07
C GLU A 53 3.81 9.63 -6.89
N PHE A 54 3.19 9.10 -7.93
CA PHE A 54 3.71 8.01 -8.74
C PHE A 54 4.36 8.52 -10.01
N PHE A 55 5.59 8.08 -10.28
CA PHE A 55 6.34 8.45 -11.48
C PHE A 55 6.63 7.21 -12.33
N VAL A 56 6.39 7.30 -13.64
CA VAL A 56 6.63 6.18 -14.56
C VAL A 56 7.79 6.50 -15.48
N VAL A 57 8.74 5.57 -15.59
CA VAL A 57 9.83 5.62 -16.55
C VAL A 57 9.65 4.49 -17.54
N VAL A 58 9.76 4.79 -18.82
CA VAL A 58 9.64 3.83 -19.92
C VAL A 58 11.00 3.69 -20.58
N ASP A 59 11.53 2.46 -20.57
CA ASP A 59 12.83 2.16 -21.16
C ASP A 59 12.82 2.29 -22.70
N ASN A 60 14.02 2.30 -23.28
CA ASN A 60 14.21 2.46 -24.72
C ASN A 60 13.71 1.25 -25.50
N ARG A 61 13.74 0.06 -24.89
CA ARG A 61 13.25 -1.18 -25.52
C ARG A 61 11.74 -1.12 -25.71
N MET A 62 10.99 -0.72 -24.68
CA MET A 62 9.56 -0.51 -24.73
C MET A 62 9.22 0.65 -25.68
N TYR A 63 9.99 1.74 -25.68
CA TYR A 63 9.82 2.81 -26.67
C TYR A 63 9.92 2.31 -28.12
N LYS A 64 10.91 1.46 -28.41
CA LYS A 64 11.06 0.82 -29.73
C LYS A 64 9.92 -0.16 -30.02
N HIS A 65 9.50 -0.95 -29.03
CA HIS A 65 8.39 -1.90 -29.16
C HIS A 65 7.08 -1.21 -29.55
N TYR A 66 6.80 -0.06 -28.95
CA TYR A 66 5.65 0.79 -29.31
C TYR A 66 5.86 1.61 -30.59
N LYS A 67 6.72 1.14 -31.51
CA LYS A 67 7.01 1.78 -32.80
C LYS A 67 7.39 3.27 -32.65
N ARG A 68 8.10 3.61 -31.56
CA ARG A 68 8.52 4.98 -31.23
C ARG A 68 7.37 5.97 -31.03
N ASN A 69 6.16 5.47 -30.76
CA ASN A 69 4.94 6.26 -30.62
C ASN A 69 4.72 6.71 -29.16
N LYS A 70 5.19 7.91 -28.82
CA LYS A 70 5.03 8.49 -27.47
C LYS A 70 3.55 8.61 -27.03
N PRO A 71 2.62 9.10 -27.87
CA PRO A 71 1.19 9.13 -27.50
C PRO A 71 0.62 7.76 -27.11
N ALA A 72 0.94 6.70 -27.84
CA ALA A 72 0.47 5.35 -27.55
C ALA A 72 1.00 4.85 -26.20
N ILE A 73 2.28 5.09 -25.91
CA ILE A 73 2.89 4.74 -24.61
C ILE A 73 2.22 5.50 -23.47
N LYS A 74 2.04 6.83 -23.62
CA LYS A 74 1.38 7.64 -22.59
C LYS A 74 -0.04 7.17 -22.32
N ARG A 75 -0.82 6.89 -23.37
CA ARG A 75 -2.16 6.31 -23.24
C ARG A 75 -2.12 5.02 -22.43
N ARG A 76 -1.20 4.11 -22.77
CA ARG A 76 -1.04 2.84 -22.04
C ARG A 76 -0.72 3.07 -20.55
N VAL A 77 0.15 4.02 -20.24
CA VAL A 77 0.48 4.38 -18.84
C VAL A 77 -0.75 4.93 -18.12
N TYR A 78 -1.54 5.79 -18.75
CA TYR A 78 -2.77 6.32 -18.15
C TYR A 78 -3.80 5.24 -17.88
N GLU A 79 -3.98 4.29 -18.80
CA GLU A 79 -4.84 3.12 -18.60
C GLU A 79 -4.38 2.27 -17.40
N MET A 80 -3.07 2.01 -17.29
CA MET A 80 -2.51 1.25 -16.17
C MET A 80 -2.74 1.97 -14.82
N VAL A 81 -2.48 3.27 -14.75
CA VAL A 81 -2.72 4.04 -13.51
C VAL A 81 -4.20 4.12 -13.17
N ASN A 82 -5.09 4.23 -14.16
CA ASN A 82 -6.54 4.21 -13.93
C ASN A 82 -6.99 2.86 -13.34
N LEU A 83 -6.45 1.76 -13.86
CA LEU A 83 -6.70 0.43 -13.32
C LEU A 83 -6.20 0.31 -11.87
N LEU A 84 -4.97 0.76 -11.58
CA LEU A 84 -4.43 0.75 -10.22
C LEU A 84 -5.31 1.57 -9.27
N ASN A 85 -5.72 2.78 -9.66
CA ASN A 85 -6.63 3.61 -8.86
C ASN A 85 -7.97 2.92 -8.56
N THR A 86 -8.50 2.15 -9.51
CA THR A 86 -9.72 1.35 -9.30
C THR A 86 -9.49 0.27 -8.23
N MET A 87 -8.35 -0.41 -8.28
CA MET A 87 -7.98 -1.46 -7.31
C MET A 87 -7.75 -0.90 -5.90
N TYR A 88 -7.01 0.21 -5.80
CA TYR A 88 -6.62 0.82 -4.53
C TYR A 88 -7.71 1.66 -3.85
N ARG A 89 -8.83 1.94 -4.54
CA ARG A 89 -9.96 2.70 -3.99
C ARG A 89 -10.49 2.13 -2.68
N ARG A 90 -10.53 0.80 -2.54
CA ARG A 90 -11.02 0.14 -1.31
C ARG A 90 -10.10 0.34 -0.10
N LEU A 91 -8.84 0.72 -0.32
CA LEU A 91 -7.86 1.00 0.74
C LEU A 91 -7.81 2.48 1.11
N ASN A 92 -8.78 3.30 0.67
CA ASN A 92 -8.77 4.76 0.82
C ASN A 92 -7.44 5.39 0.36
N PHE A 93 -6.91 4.88 -0.76
CA PHE A 93 -5.60 5.24 -1.31
C PHE A 93 -5.76 5.72 -2.76
N HIS A 94 -5.05 6.79 -3.12
CA HIS A 94 -5.08 7.37 -4.46
C HIS A 94 -3.68 7.49 -5.06
N ILE A 95 -3.53 7.02 -6.29
CA ILE A 95 -2.29 7.11 -7.07
C ILE A 95 -2.39 8.32 -7.98
N ALA A 96 -1.58 9.33 -7.69
CA ALA A 96 -1.45 10.52 -8.52
C ALA A 96 -0.24 10.34 -9.45
N LEU A 97 -0.48 10.17 -10.76
CA LEU A 97 0.60 10.13 -11.74
C LEU A 97 1.21 11.53 -11.91
N THR A 98 2.39 11.76 -11.33
CA THR A 98 3.04 13.08 -11.32
C THR A 98 3.98 13.30 -12.51
N GLY A 99 4.35 12.24 -13.23
CA GLY A 99 5.13 12.34 -14.45
C GLY A 99 5.36 11.02 -15.17
N VAL A 100 5.66 11.14 -16.47
CA VAL A 100 6.07 10.04 -17.34
C VAL A 100 7.33 10.45 -18.09
N GLU A 101 8.39 9.68 -17.96
CA GLU A 101 9.63 9.85 -18.70
C GLU A 101 9.83 8.69 -19.66
N ILE A 102 10.17 9.00 -20.92
CA ILE A 102 10.39 7.99 -21.95
C ILE A 102 11.81 8.15 -22.46
N TRP A 103 12.65 7.14 -22.27
CA TRP A 103 14.04 7.13 -22.70
C TRP A 103 14.14 6.88 -24.20
N THR A 104 14.00 7.95 -25.00
CA THR A 104 13.87 7.79 -26.46
C THR A 104 15.18 7.60 -27.21
N LYS A 105 16.30 8.11 -26.67
CA LYS A 105 17.61 8.00 -27.33
C LYS A 105 18.32 6.71 -26.93
N ARG A 106 18.51 6.52 -25.63
CA ARG A 106 19.11 5.34 -24.99
C ARG A 106 18.59 5.27 -23.57
N ASP A 107 18.74 4.11 -22.94
CA ASP A 107 18.47 3.98 -21.51
C ASP A 107 19.45 4.82 -20.69
N GLU A 108 18.94 5.46 -19.63
CA GLU A 108 19.78 6.21 -18.68
C GLU A 108 20.47 5.29 -17.66
N ILE A 109 20.07 4.01 -17.63
CA ILE A 109 20.73 2.93 -16.88
C ILE A 109 21.00 1.74 -17.79
N LYS A 110 21.91 0.86 -17.39
CA LYS A 110 22.12 -0.41 -18.09
C LYS A 110 21.05 -1.43 -17.65
N VAL A 111 19.94 -1.50 -18.39
CA VAL A 111 18.89 -2.51 -18.16
C VAL A 111 19.46 -3.90 -18.48
N ARG A 112 19.44 -4.81 -17.51
CA ARG A 112 19.94 -6.20 -17.63
C ARG A 112 18.81 -7.19 -17.40
N SER A 113 19.00 -8.43 -17.87
CA SER A 113 18.11 -9.56 -17.59
C SER A 113 18.04 -9.90 -16.10
N ASP A 114 19.13 -9.66 -15.36
CA ASP A 114 19.13 -9.73 -13.90
C ASP A 114 18.35 -8.56 -13.31
N VAL A 115 17.17 -8.87 -12.77
CA VAL A 115 16.22 -7.91 -12.19
C VAL A 115 16.82 -7.20 -10.97
N LYS A 116 17.63 -7.88 -10.15
CA LYS A 116 18.23 -7.27 -8.96
C LYS A 116 19.22 -6.18 -9.35
N VAL A 117 20.03 -6.44 -10.37
CA VAL A 117 20.98 -5.45 -10.89
C VAL A 117 20.24 -4.25 -11.50
N THR A 118 19.21 -4.51 -12.30
CA THR A 118 18.40 -3.43 -12.90
C THR A 118 17.71 -2.58 -11.83
N LEU A 119 17.14 -3.20 -10.79
CA LEU A 119 16.47 -2.50 -9.69
C LEU A 119 17.44 -1.61 -8.90
N ASP A 120 18.63 -2.11 -8.57
CA ASP A 120 19.66 -1.32 -7.87
C ASP A 120 20.12 -0.11 -8.71
N LEU A 121 20.38 -0.32 -10.01
CA LEU A 121 20.74 0.76 -10.92
C LEU A 121 19.63 1.79 -11.07
N PHE A 122 18.37 1.35 -11.19
CA PHE A 122 17.22 2.23 -11.28
C PHE A 122 17.01 3.04 -10.00
N GLY A 123 17.15 2.42 -8.83
CA GLY A 123 17.08 3.10 -7.53
C GLY A 123 18.14 4.20 -7.40
N LYS A 124 19.40 3.88 -7.71
CA LYS A 124 20.50 4.87 -7.73
C LYS A 124 20.27 5.99 -8.72
N TRP A 125 19.74 5.67 -9.91
CA TRP A 125 19.38 6.69 -10.90
C TRP A 125 18.23 7.58 -10.40
N ARG A 126 17.19 6.99 -9.80
CA ARG A 126 16.07 7.75 -9.23
C ARG A 126 16.56 8.76 -8.21
N GLU A 127 17.41 8.31 -7.29
CA GLU A 127 18.00 9.15 -6.24
C GLU A 127 18.84 10.30 -6.82
N LYS A 128 19.77 9.99 -7.73
CA LYS A 128 20.77 10.95 -8.20
C LYS A 128 20.30 11.84 -9.35
N LYS A 129 19.32 11.40 -10.15
CA LYS A 129 18.94 12.04 -11.42
C LYS A 129 17.47 12.44 -11.49
N LEU A 130 16.55 11.67 -10.90
CA LEU A 130 15.11 11.96 -10.97
C LEU A 130 14.64 12.87 -9.83
N LEU A 131 14.90 12.46 -8.58
CA LEU A 131 14.43 13.20 -7.39
C LEU A 131 14.89 14.67 -7.34
N PRO A 132 16.12 15.05 -7.76
CA PRO A 132 16.54 16.45 -7.75
C PRO A 132 15.71 17.38 -8.65
N ARG A 133 15.03 16.84 -9.66
CA ARG A 133 14.23 17.63 -10.63
C ARG A 133 12.73 17.35 -10.57
N LYS A 134 12.32 16.22 -10.00
CA LYS A 134 10.91 15.85 -9.87
C LYS A 134 10.69 14.98 -8.64
N LYS A 135 10.11 15.60 -7.60
CA LYS A 135 9.65 14.89 -6.40
C LYS A 135 8.60 13.83 -6.76
N ASN A 136 8.70 12.67 -6.13
CA ASN A 136 7.77 11.57 -6.20
C ASN A 136 7.97 10.65 -4.99
N ASP A 137 6.91 9.98 -4.55
CA ASP A 137 6.96 9.01 -3.45
C ASP A 137 7.48 7.66 -3.96
N ASN A 138 7.06 7.27 -5.16
CA ASN A 138 7.44 6.03 -5.82
C ASN A 138 7.69 6.24 -7.32
N ALA A 139 8.60 5.46 -7.88
CA ALA A 139 8.78 5.38 -9.33
C ALA A 139 8.86 3.93 -9.82
N GLN A 140 8.27 3.68 -10.98
CA GLN A 140 8.26 2.37 -11.64
C GLN A 140 8.94 2.46 -13.00
N LEU A 141 9.86 1.53 -13.27
CA LEU A 141 10.44 1.31 -14.60
C LEU A 141 9.59 0.28 -15.36
N LEU A 142 9.25 0.59 -16.61
CA LEU A 142 8.51 -0.24 -17.56
C LEU A 142 9.36 -0.57 -18.78
#